data_AF-A0A498RDT4-F1
#
_entry.id   AF-A0A498RDT4-F1
#
_cell.length_a   1.000
_cell.length_b   1.000
_cell.length_c   1.000
_cell.angle_alpha   90.00
_cell.angle_beta   90.00
_cell.angle_gamma   90.00
#
_symmetry.space_group_name_H-M   'P 1'
#
loop_
_entity.id
_entity.type
_entity.pdbx_description
1 polymer ?
#
loop_
_entity_poly.entity_id
_entity_poly.type
_entity_poly.pdbx_seq_one_letter_code
_entity_poly.pdbx_strand_id
1 'polypeptide(L)' 'MASINSVTQKEKAYLEDALQMENLCITKYSVYMDQCQDREIKNLLSDIARNKRQHVDTLKQVLSGQVSSYQYQ' A
#
# COMPACT_ATOMS: atom_id res chain seq x y z
N MET A 1 19.47 -26.78 -5.50
CA MET A 1 18.95 -25.46 -5.93
C MET A 1 17.52 -25.34 -5.39
N ALA A 2 17.35 -24.95 -4.13
CA ALA A 2 16.03 -24.77 -3.54
C ALA A 2 15.50 -23.39 -3.98
N SER A 3 14.46 -23.37 -4.81
CA SER A 3 13.75 -22.14 -5.15
C SER A 3 12.96 -21.66 -3.92
N ILE A 4 13.55 -20.75 -3.15
CA ILE A 4 12.88 -20.02 -2.07
C ILE A 4 12.06 -18.90 -2.73
N ASN A 5 10.85 -19.21 -3.18
CA ASN A 5 9.95 -18.22 -3.81
C ASN A 5 8.48 -18.36 -3.39
N SER A 6 8.19 -19.10 -2.31
CA SER A 6 6.83 -19.24 -1.78
C SER A 6 6.68 -18.48 -0.47
N VAL A 7 5.87 -17.42 -0.47
CA VAL A 7 5.37 -16.77 0.74
C VAL A 7 4.63 -17.82 1.57
N THR A 8 5.00 -17.98 2.84
CA THR A 8 4.31 -18.90 3.75
C THR A 8 2.88 -18.44 4.02
N GLN A 9 2.01 -19.33 4.53
CA GLN A 9 0.63 -18.93 4.89
C GLN A 9 0.61 -17.80 5.94
N LYS A 10 1.55 -17.82 6.89
CA LYS A 10 1.65 -16.78 7.92
C LYS A 10 2.06 -15.43 7.32
N GLU A 11 3.05 -15.43 6.43
CA GLU A 11 3.46 -14.20 5.73
C GLU A 11 2.35 -13.68 4.82
N LYS A 12 1.60 -14.57 4.16
CA LYS A 12 0.44 -14.19 3.35
C LYS A 12 -0.62 -13.47 4.21
N ALA A 13 -0.92 -14.00 5.39
CA ALA A 13 -1.87 -13.36 6.32
C ALA A 13 -1.39 -11.94 6.71
N TYR A 14 -0.11 -11.77 7.04
CA TYR A 14 0.44 -10.44 7.35
C TYR A 14 0.38 -9.47 6.15
N LEU A 15 0.60 -9.96 4.94
CA LEU A 15 0.50 -9.15 3.72
C LEU A 15 -0.96 -8.76 3.42
N GLU A 16 -1.92 -9.64 3.68
CA GLU A 16 -3.35 -9.35 3.57
C GLU A 16 -3.80 -8.30 4.60
N ASP A 17 -3.35 -8.43 5.85
CA ASP A 17 -3.59 -7.42 6.90
C ASP A 17 -2.98 -6.06 6.53
N ALA A 18 -1.74 -6.05 6.04
CA ALA A 18 -1.09 -4.83 5.56
C ALA A 18 -1.86 -4.20 4.40
N LEU A 19 -2.35 -5.01 3.45
CA LEU A 19 -3.15 -4.55 2.32
C LEU A 19 -4.47 -3.92 2.78
N GLN A 20 -5.15 -4.52 3.75
CA GLN A 20 -6.37 -3.94 4.35
C GLN A 20 -6.07 -2.60 5.03
N MET A 21 -4.96 -2.53 5.76
CA MET A 21 -4.55 -1.31 6.46
C MET A 21 -4.22 -0.17 5.49
N GLU A 22 -3.53 -0.44 4.38
CA GLU A 22 -3.23 0.60 3.39
C GLU A 22 -4.49 1.10 2.67
N ASN A 23 -5.46 0.22 2.36
CA ASN A 23 -6.75 0.64 1.80
C ASN A 23 -7.56 1.49 2.79
N LEU A 24 -7.54 1.15 4.08
CA LEU A 24 -8.17 1.96 5.12
C LEU A 24 -7.50 3.33 5.23
N CYS A 25 -6.16 3.39 5.19
CA CYS A 25 -5.42 4.65 5.19
C CYS A 25 -5.86 5.52 4.02
N ILE A 26 -5.87 5.01 2.78
CA ILE A 26 -6.30 5.77 1.59
C ILE A 26 -7.69 6.38 1.78
N THR A 27 -8.64 5.58 2.28
CA THR A 27 -10.01 6.04 2.56
C THR A 27 -10.02 7.18 3.58
N LYS A 28 -9.28 7.03 4.69
CA LYS A 28 -9.19 8.07 5.73
C LYS A 28 -8.58 9.37 5.20
N TYR A 29 -7.49 9.28 4.44
CA TYR A 29 -6.85 10.45 3.83
C TYR A 29 -7.80 11.16 2.85
N SER A 30 -8.58 10.41 2.06
CA SER A 30 -9.62 10.99 1.20
C SER A 30 -10.65 11.77 2.00
N VAL A 31 -11.19 11.17 3.07
CA VAL A 31 -12.17 11.83 3.95
C VAL A 31 -11.59 13.10 4.60
N TYR A 32 -10.34 13.05 5.06
CA TYR A 32 -9.70 14.22 5.69
C TYR A 32 -9.34 15.32 4.68
N MET A 33 -9.02 14.98 3.44
CA MET A 33 -8.85 15.98 2.36
C MET A 33 -10.13 16.75 2.08
N ASP A 34 -11.27 16.06 2.10
CA ASP A 34 -12.59 16.67 1.87
C ASP A 34 -13.00 17.58 3.03
N GLN A 35 -12.60 17.26 4.25
CA GLN A 35 -12.89 18.04 5.46
C GLN A 35 -11.94 19.21 5.70
N CYS A 36 -10.70 19.15 5.18
CA CYS A 36 -9.76 20.26 5.29
C CYS A 36 -10.15 21.41 4.34
N GLN A 37 -9.81 22.64 4.72
CA GLN A 37 -9.90 23.81 3.84
C GLN A 37 -8.51 24.30 3.40
N ASP A 38 -7.51 24.09 4.24
CA ASP A 38 -6.13 24.47 3.98
C ASP A 38 -5.56 23.70 2.77
N ARG A 39 -4.99 24.44 1.82
CA ARG A 39 -4.47 23.87 0.56
C ARG A 39 -3.19 23.08 0.77
N GLU A 40 -2.30 23.50 1.66
CA GLU A 40 -1.04 22.80 1.92
C GLU A 40 -1.31 21.46 2.59
N ILE A 41 -2.24 21.44 3.56
CA ILE A 41 -2.68 20.19 4.21
C ILE A 41 -3.32 19.26 3.18
N LYS A 42 -4.19 19.76 2.29
CA LYS A 42 -4.76 18.92 1.21
C LYS A 42 -3.69 18.30 0.31
N ASN A 43 -2.69 19.08 -0.09
CA ASN A 43 -1.59 18.58 -0.91
C ASN A 43 -0.81 17.48 -0.18
N LEU A 44 -0.49 17.68 1.11
CA LEU A 44 0.19 16.69 1.92
C LEU A 44 -0.62 15.40 2.05
N LEU A 45 -1.91 15.49 2.36
CA LEU A 45 -2.80 14.32 2.47
C LEU A 45 -2.93 13.59 1.12
N SER A 46 -2.94 14.32 0.01
CA SER A 46 -2.97 13.77 -1.36
C SER A 46 -1.69 12.99 -1.68
N ASP A 47 -0.53 13.55 -1.32
CA ASP A 47 0.77 12.89 -1.51
C ASP A 47 0.86 11.60 -0.68
N ILE A 48 0.38 11.62 0.57
CA ILE A 48 0.31 10.41 1.41
C ILE A 48 -0.61 9.38 0.78
N ALA A 49 -1.82 9.76 0.34
CA ALA A 49 -2.76 8.83 -0.30
C ALA A 49 -2.16 8.21 -1.58
N ARG A 50 -1.39 8.97 -2.36
CA ARG A 50 -0.67 8.47 -3.55
C ARG A 50 0.38 7.44 -3.18
N ASN A 51 1.22 7.71 -2.18
CA ASN A 51 2.22 6.74 -1.70
C ASN A 51 1.56 5.44 -1.19
N LYS A 52 0.45 5.57 -0.44
CA LYS A 52 -0.31 4.43 0.06
C LYS A 52 -0.88 3.56 -1.07
N ARG A 53 -1.31 4.18 -2.18
CA ARG A 53 -1.75 3.45 -3.37
C ARG A 53 -0.61 2.65 -4.03
N GLN A 54 0.60 3.21 -4.10
CA GLN A 54 1.78 2.48 -4.58
C GLN A 54 2.10 1.26 -3.68
N HIS A 55 1.92 1.39 -2.36
CA HIS A 55 2.08 0.26 -1.44
C HIS A 55 1.02 -0.81 -1.67
N VAL A 56 -0.24 -0.43 -1.91
CA VAL A 56 -1.32 -1.37 -2.26
C VAL A 56 -0.98 -2.16 -3.52
N ASP A 57 -0.50 -1.48 -4.57
CA ASP A 57 -0.15 -2.12 -5.83
C ASP A 57 1.03 -3.10 -5.65
N THR A 58 2.02 -2.69 -4.87
CA THR A 58 3.14 -3.53 -4.44
C THR A 58 2.67 -4.78 -3.69
N LEU A 59 1.82 -4.62 -2.67
CA LEU A 59 1.31 -5.74 -1.88
C LEU A 59 0.49 -6.71 -2.74
N LYS A 60 -0.31 -6.20 -3.68
CA LYS A 60 -1.04 -7.03 -4.64
C LYS A 60 -0.11 -7.83 -5.56
N GLN A 61 0.97 -7.20 -6.04
CA GLN A 61 1.98 -7.89 -6.85
C GLN A 61 2.63 -9.04 -6.07
N VAL A 62 3.05 -8.81 -4.81
CA VAL A 62 3.57 -9.88 -3.93
C VAL A 62 2.55 -11.00 -3.72
N LEU A 63 1.32 -10.64 -3.34
CA LEU A 63 0.26 -11.61 -3.06
C LEU A 63 -0.14 -12.42 -4.30
N SER A 64 0.01 -11.85 -5.49
CA SER A 64 -0.22 -12.55 -6.77
C SER A 64 0.94 -13.45 -7.22
N GLY A 65 2.07 -13.43 -6.48
CA GLY A 65 3.29 -14.16 -6.86
C GLY A 65 4.09 -13.48 -7.97
N GLN A 66 3.72 -12.26 -8.38
CA GLN A 66 4.41 -11.46 -9.39
C GLN A 66 5.39 -10.50 -8.71
N VAL A 67 6.46 -11.02 -8.11
CA VAL A 67 7.52 -10.15 -7.58
C VAL A 67 8.40 -9.72 -8.74
N SER A 68 8.05 -8.60 -9.38
CA SER A 68 8.95 -7.90 -10.30
C SER A 68 9.97 -7.12 -9.45
N SER A 69 11.25 -7.12 -9.86
CA SER A 69 12.35 -6.46 -9.17
C SER A 69 11.98 -5.07 -8.65
N TYR A 70 11.88 -4.92 -7.33
CA TYR A 70 11.64 -3.63 -6.67
C TYR A 70 12.76 -2.64 -7.01
N GLN A 71 12.40 -1.49 -7.57
CA GLN A 71 13.24 -0.29 -7.56
C GLN A 71 12.57 0.76 -6.69
N TYR A 72 13.20 1.10 -5.57
CA TYR A 72 12.91 2.35 -4.87
C TYR A 72 13.40 3.51 -5.75
N GLN A 73 12.53 4.50 -6.00
CA GLN A 73 12.90 5.83 -6.47
C GLN A 73 12.46 6.85 -5.42
#